data_AF-A0A9X4EQ28-F1
#
_entry.id   AF-A0A9X4EQ28-F1
#
_cell.length_a   1.000
_cell.length_b   1.000
_cell.length_c   1.000
_cell.angle_alpha   90.00
_cell.angle_beta   90.00
_cell.angle_gamma   90.00
#
_symmetry.space_group_name_H-M   'P 1'
#
loop_
_entity.id
_entity.type
_entity.pdbx_description
1 polymer ?
#
loop_
_entity_poly.entity_id
_entity_poly.type
_entity_poly.pdbx_seq_one_letter_code
_entity_poly.pdbx_strand_id
1 'polypeptide(L)'
;MKFKFLILSLTLLLISCSSKTNSPEFIEKVTGRYYFNADEIIAVTFNEDNNLLIKWRNQDLEPLKVNDSSFYVRELNEKLIFNTSENKIELAEKREHDGEKYVFKKLKKGEKTPSEYLTEGNFEAALKGYKAIKEKDSLNPVIRERNLNRLGYQYLRKDEFENAINVFKINIELYPNSSNTYDSTADAYTKMKDTIKAIEYYKKALAINPENSSSKRNLEKLTSKKEE
;
A
#
# COMPACT_ATOMS: atom_id res chain seq x y z
N MET A 1 -67.97 40.22 10.31
CA MET A 1 -67.01 39.66 11.29
C MET A 1 -66.69 38.23 10.88
N LYS A 2 -65.49 37.97 10.34
CA LYS A 2 -64.35 37.25 10.98
C LYS A 2 -64.74 35.81 11.39
N PHE A 3 -64.10 34.74 10.94
CA PHE A 3 -62.67 34.42 11.11
C PHE A 3 -62.28 33.30 10.11
N LYS A 4 -61.22 33.49 9.33
CA LYS A 4 -60.53 32.39 8.63
C LYS A 4 -59.43 31.88 9.57
N PHE A 5 -59.51 30.63 10.00
CA PHE A 5 -58.42 29.96 10.72
C PHE A 5 -57.31 29.61 9.72
N LEU A 6 -56.21 30.35 9.78
CA LEU A 6 -54.97 30.00 9.12
C LEU A 6 -54.24 29.00 10.03
N ILE A 7 -54.29 27.71 9.70
CA ILE A 7 -53.49 26.69 10.39
C ILE A 7 -52.05 26.87 9.90
N LEU A 8 -51.24 27.54 10.73
CA LEU A 8 -49.80 27.65 10.53
C LEU A 8 -49.19 26.27 10.81
N SER A 9 -48.93 25.50 9.75
CA SER A 9 -48.12 24.29 9.83
C SER A 9 -46.72 24.68 10.30
N LEU A 10 -46.43 24.43 11.57
CA LEU A 10 -45.11 24.56 12.14
C LEU A 10 -44.27 23.38 11.62
N THR A 11 -43.65 23.55 10.46
CA THR A 11 -42.61 22.63 9.99
C THR A 11 -41.48 22.64 10.99
N LEU A 12 -41.41 21.58 11.81
CA LEU A 12 -40.29 21.31 12.70
C LEU A 12 -39.06 21.08 11.81
N LEU A 13 -38.20 22.11 11.69
CA LEU A 13 -36.86 21.95 11.14
C LEU A 13 -36.10 21.01 12.08
N LEU A 14 -36.03 19.72 11.71
CA LEU A 14 -35.09 18.79 12.30
C LEU A 14 -33.69 19.29 11.94
N ILE A 15 -33.15 20.14 12.81
CA ILE A 15 -31.71 20.44 12.82
C ILE A 15 -31.08 19.08 13.11
N SER A 16 -30.52 18.44 12.08
CA SER A 16 -29.72 17.23 12.24
C SER A 16 -28.47 17.65 13.01
N CYS A 17 -28.55 17.65 14.33
CA CYS A 17 -27.39 17.70 15.19
C CYS A 17 -26.60 16.43 14.88
N SER A 18 -25.58 16.52 14.03
CA SER A 18 -24.59 15.46 13.91
C SER A 18 -24.01 15.26 15.30
N SER A 19 -24.20 14.08 15.89
CA SER A 19 -23.60 13.75 17.18
C SER A 19 -22.08 13.94 17.08
N LYS A 20 -21.46 14.44 18.16
CA LYS A 20 -19.99 14.58 18.18
C LYS A 20 -19.28 13.24 17.98
N THR A 21 -19.89 12.16 18.45
CA THR A 21 -19.37 10.78 18.40
C THR A 21 -20.10 9.92 17.37
N ASN A 22 -19.60 8.72 17.07
CA ASN A 22 -20.17 7.80 16.08
C ASN A 22 -21.11 6.76 16.69
N SER A 23 -22.12 6.34 15.92
CA SER A 23 -23.07 5.32 16.37
C SER A 23 -22.45 3.92 16.37
N PRO A 24 -22.87 3.00 17.26
CA PRO A 24 -22.38 1.62 17.28
C PRO A 24 -22.55 0.89 15.94
N GLU A 25 -23.67 1.10 15.26
CA GLU A 25 -23.94 0.50 13.94
C GLU A 25 -22.93 0.97 12.88
N PHE A 26 -22.61 2.27 12.86
CA PHE A 26 -21.62 2.81 11.96
C PHE A 26 -20.23 2.22 12.25
N ILE A 27 -19.84 2.19 13.53
CA ILE A 27 -18.58 1.63 14.00
C ILE A 27 -18.41 0.19 13.53
N GLU A 28 -19.41 -0.65 13.77
CA GLU A 28 -19.38 -2.06 13.35
C GLU A 28 -19.20 -2.19 11.83
N LYS A 29 -19.97 -1.42 11.05
CA LYS A 29 -19.93 -1.47 9.59
C LYS A 29 -18.61 -0.99 9.01
N VAL A 30 -17.99 0.06 9.56
CA VAL A 30 -16.79 0.66 8.95
C VAL A 30 -15.48 0.19 9.55
N THR A 31 -15.47 -0.38 10.76
CA THR A 31 -14.24 -0.92 11.37
C THR A 31 -13.64 -1.98 10.47
N GLY A 32 -12.34 -1.88 10.19
CA GLY A 32 -11.62 -2.85 9.37
C GLY A 32 -10.51 -2.24 8.53
N ARG A 33 -10.02 -3.01 7.57
CA ARG A 33 -8.87 -2.67 6.72
C ARG A 33 -9.37 -2.34 5.32
N TYR A 34 -8.79 -1.32 4.70
CA TYR A 34 -9.14 -0.86 3.36
C TYR A 34 -7.88 -0.68 2.51
N TYR A 35 -7.94 -1.06 1.24
CA TYR A 35 -6.85 -0.81 0.30
C TYR A 35 -6.66 0.69 0.12
N PHE A 36 -5.51 1.23 0.51
CA PHE A 36 -5.09 2.59 0.15
C PHE A 36 -4.58 2.63 -1.30
N ASN A 37 -3.81 1.62 -1.68
CA ASN A 37 -3.43 1.33 -3.06
C ASN A 37 -3.38 -0.19 -3.27
N ALA A 38 -2.74 -0.66 -4.35
CA ALA A 38 -2.68 -2.08 -4.67
C ALA A 38 -1.93 -2.95 -3.64
N ASP A 39 -1.10 -2.35 -2.77
CA ASP A 39 -0.26 -3.08 -1.81
C ASP A 39 -0.07 -2.37 -0.45
N GLU A 40 -0.82 -1.29 -0.21
CA GLU A 40 -0.89 -0.59 1.07
C GLU A 40 -2.33 -0.54 1.57
N ILE A 41 -2.49 -0.54 2.89
CA ILE A 41 -3.80 -0.43 3.55
C ILE A 41 -3.86 0.76 4.51
N ILE A 42 -5.08 1.20 4.79
CA ILE A 42 -5.43 1.92 6.01
C ILE A 42 -6.25 1.01 6.92
N ALA A 43 -6.04 1.11 8.23
CA ALA A 43 -6.90 0.44 9.21
C ALA A 43 -7.77 1.48 9.91
N VAL A 44 -9.08 1.25 9.91
CA VAL A 44 -10.08 2.10 10.57
C VAL A 44 -10.49 1.42 11.87
N THR A 45 -10.28 2.12 12.98
CA THR A 45 -10.66 1.70 14.34
C THR A 45 -11.33 2.87 15.06
N PHE A 46 -11.76 2.65 16.31
CA PHE A 46 -12.37 3.67 17.14
C PHE A 46 -11.78 3.61 18.55
N ASN A 47 -11.67 4.75 19.21
CA ASN A 47 -11.27 4.84 20.61
C ASN A 47 -12.48 4.62 21.56
N GLU A 48 -12.24 4.70 22.88
CA GLU A 48 -13.27 4.52 23.92
C GLU A 48 -14.41 5.56 23.82
N ASP A 49 -14.13 6.75 23.28
CA ASP A 49 -15.10 7.82 23.05
C ASP A 49 -15.83 7.71 21.71
N ASN A 50 -15.68 6.59 20.99
CA ASN A 50 -16.25 6.37 19.65
C ASN A 50 -15.75 7.37 18.59
N ASN A 51 -14.56 7.96 18.78
CA ASN A 51 -13.88 8.77 17.77
C ASN A 51 -13.12 7.86 16.81
N LEU A 52 -13.19 8.18 15.52
CA LEU A 52 -12.56 7.40 14.46
C LEU A 52 -11.06 7.60 14.50
N LEU A 53 -10.31 6.50 14.39
CA LEU A 53 -8.86 6.45 14.26
C LEU A 53 -8.50 5.81 12.93
N ILE A 54 -7.46 6.33 12.27
CA ILE A 54 -6.89 5.71 11.07
C ILE A 54 -5.43 5.39 11.31
N LYS A 55 -5.06 4.12 11.18
CA LYS A 55 -3.65 3.74 11.11
C LYS A 55 -3.19 3.71 9.65
N TRP A 56 -2.18 4.50 9.33
CA TRP A 56 -1.57 4.57 8.00
C TRP A 56 -0.06 4.83 8.11
N ARG A 57 0.77 4.01 7.45
CA ARG A 57 2.24 4.18 7.38
C ARG A 57 2.91 4.43 8.74
N ASN A 58 2.61 3.57 9.73
CA ASN A 58 3.09 3.66 11.13
C ASN A 58 2.65 4.92 11.89
N GLN A 59 1.66 5.64 11.40
CA GLN A 59 1.05 6.77 12.08
C GLN A 59 -0.38 6.42 12.47
N ASP A 60 -0.77 6.86 13.65
CA ASP A 60 -2.16 6.87 14.08
C ASP A 60 -2.69 8.28 13.85
N LEU A 61 -3.75 8.38 13.05
CA LEU A 61 -4.37 9.63 12.60
C LEU A 61 -5.72 9.78 13.30
N GLU A 62 -6.08 11.01 13.62
CA GLU A 62 -7.37 11.39 14.21
C GLU A 62 -8.16 12.29 13.25
N PRO A 63 -8.95 11.72 12.33
CA PRO A 63 -9.72 12.50 11.38
C PRO A 63 -10.80 13.34 12.05
N LEU A 64 -11.02 14.55 11.55
CA LEU A 64 -12.11 15.40 12.01
C LEU A 64 -13.43 14.90 11.45
N LYS A 65 -14.39 14.58 12.31
CA LYS A 65 -15.75 14.26 11.88
C LYS A 65 -16.39 15.48 11.20
N VAL A 66 -16.82 15.31 9.94
CA VAL A 66 -17.53 16.34 9.18
C VAL A 66 -19.04 16.10 9.27
N ASN A 67 -19.45 14.84 9.12
CA ASN A 67 -20.82 14.37 9.37
C ASN A 67 -20.78 12.85 9.65
N ASP A 68 -21.93 12.18 9.72
CA ASP A 68 -22.01 10.77 10.12
C ASP A 68 -21.37 9.78 9.14
N SER A 69 -21.09 10.19 7.89
CA SER A 69 -20.44 9.33 6.90
C SER A 69 -19.13 9.89 6.38
N SER A 70 -18.67 11.06 6.86
CA SER A 70 -17.46 11.68 6.30
C SER A 70 -16.56 12.34 7.32
N PHE A 71 -15.26 12.22 7.04
CA PHE A 71 -14.18 12.61 7.93
C PHE A 71 -13.07 13.28 7.14
N TYR A 72 -12.52 14.36 7.67
CA TYR A 72 -11.38 15.04 7.08
C TYR A 72 -10.08 14.59 7.74
N VAL A 73 -9.16 14.06 6.93
CA VAL A 73 -7.83 13.60 7.34
C VAL A 73 -6.82 14.67 6.95
N ARG A 74 -6.25 15.35 7.93
CA ARG A 74 -5.40 16.54 7.71
C ARG A 74 -4.11 16.17 6.98
N GLU A 75 -3.52 15.04 7.34
CA GLU A 75 -2.23 14.54 6.86
C GLU A 75 -2.32 14.08 5.40
N LEU A 76 -3.49 13.61 4.97
CA LEU A 76 -3.78 13.33 3.57
C LEU A 76 -4.20 14.59 2.82
N ASN A 77 -4.61 15.64 3.54
CA ASN A 77 -5.43 16.71 3.00
C ASN A 77 -6.61 16.12 2.23
N GLU A 78 -7.35 15.16 2.80
CA GLU A 78 -8.45 14.50 2.10
C GLU A 78 -9.69 14.35 2.96
N LYS A 79 -10.87 14.40 2.31
CA LYS A 79 -12.14 14.07 2.95
C LYS A 79 -12.55 12.66 2.53
N LEU A 80 -12.59 11.75 3.48
CA LEU A 80 -13.05 10.38 3.32
C LEU A 80 -14.58 10.34 3.45
N ILE A 81 -15.23 9.61 2.54
CA ILE A 81 -16.67 9.36 2.53
C ILE A 81 -16.88 7.84 2.65
N PHE A 82 -17.42 7.40 3.78
CA PHE A 82 -17.71 6.01 4.06
C PHE A 82 -19.03 5.60 3.44
N ASN A 83 -18.97 4.66 2.50
CA ASN A 83 -20.13 4.02 1.91
C ASN A 83 -20.29 2.61 2.53
N THR A 84 -21.18 2.51 3.50
CA THR A 84 -21.40 1.29 4.29
C THR A 84 -22.16 0.20 3.54
N SER A 85 -22.95 0.54 2.52
CA SER A 85 -23.66 -0.45 1.69
C SER A 85 -22.71 -1.15 0.72
N GLU A 86 -21.71 -0.44 0.20
CA GLU A 86 -20.72 -0.98 -0.74
C GLU A 86 -19.39 -1.38 -0.08
N ASN A 87 -19.25 -1.23 1.25
CA ASN A 87 -18.03 -1.54 2.00
C ASN A 87 -16.78 -0.87 1.40
N LYS A 88 -16.87 0.44 1.14
CA LYS A 88 -15.77 1.23 0.56
C LYS A 88 -15.68 2.62 1.18
N ILE A 89 -14.51 3.23 1.04
CA ILE A 89 -14.30 4.64 1.30
C ILE A 89 -14.02 5.32 -0.04
N GLU A 90 -14.67 6.44 -0.30
CA GLU A 90 -14.40 7.28 -1.47
C GLU A 90 -13.76 8.58 -1.01
N LEU A 91 -12.83 9.13 -1.81
CA LEU A 91 -12.38 10.50 -1.58
C LEU A 91 -13.42 11.47 -2.13
N ALA A 92 -13.68 12.55 -1.40
CA ALA A 92 -14.47 13.65 -1.92
C ALA A 92 -13.79 14.25 -3.16
N GLU A 93 -14.57 14.56 -4.19
CA GLU A 93 -14.07 15.13 -5.44
C GLU A 93 -13.37 16.48 -5.23
N LYS A 94 -12.27 16.66 -5.95
CA LYS A 94 -11.49 17.90 -5.95
C LYS A 94 -11.00 18.24 -7.34
N ARG A 95 -10.69 19.53 -7.55
CA ARG A 95 -10.11 20.01 -8.81
C ARG A 95 -8.75 19.37 -9.06
N GLU A 96 -7.99 19.17 -7.99
CA GLU A 96 -6.65 18.59 -8.00
C GLU A 96 -6.63 17.10 -8.38
N HIS A 97 -7.77 16.41 -8.30
CA HIS A 97 -7.88 15.01 -8.73
C HIS A 97 -8.06 14.86 -10.25
N ASP A 98 -8.26 15.95 -11.00
CA ASP A 98 -8.45 15.94 -12.46
C ASP A 98 -9.55 14.94 -12.92
N GLY A 99 -10.62 14.82 -12.13
CA GLY A 99 -11.72 13.90 -12.39
C GLY A 99 -11.45 12.44 -12.01
N GLU A 100 -10.27 12.10 -11.47
CA GLU A 100 -10.00 10.76 -10.96
C GLU A 100 -10.81 10.47 -9.70
N LYS A 101 -11.44 9.29 -9.66
CA LYS A 101 -12.17 8.80 -8.50
C LYS A 101 -11.34 7.80 -7.71
N TYR A 102 -10.98 8.17 -6.49
CA TYR A 102 -10.23 7.31 -5.57
C TYR A 102 -11.18 6.52 -4.68
N VAL A 103 -11.01 5.19 -4.67
CA VAL A 103 -11.86 4.26 -3.91
C VAL A 103 -11.00 3.28 -3.14
N PHE A 104 -11.16 3.26 -1.82
CA PHE A 104 -10.54 2.30 -0.92
C PHE A 104 -11.54 1.20 -0.59
N LYS A 105 -11.34 0.02 -1.18
CA LYS A 105 -12.21 -1.15 -0.94
C LYS A 105 -11.85 -1.81 0.38
N LYS A 106 -12.85 -2.22 1.16
CA LYS A 106 -12.65 -2.97 2.40
C LYS A 106 -12.11 -4.36 2.08
N LEU A 107 -11.08 -4.78 2.80
CA LEU A 107 -10.52 -6.13 2.73
C LEU A 107 -11.46 -7.12 3.42
N LYS A 108 -11.51 -8.34 2.88
CA LYS A 108 -12.17 -9.47 3.54
C LYS A 108 -11.38 -9.88 4.78
N LYS A 109 -12.06 -10.56 5.70
CA LYS A 109 -11.42 -11.11 6.90
C LYS A 109 -10.28 -12.07 6.49
N GLY A 110 -9.07 -11.79 6.97
CA GLY A 110 -7.88 -12.59 6.68
C GLY A 110 -7.20 -12.31 5.33
N GLU A 111 -7.78 -11.44 4.49
CA GLU A 111 -7.13 -10.99 3.26
C GLU A 111 -5.88 -10.16 3.56
N LYS A 112 -4.83 -10.34 2.78
CA LYS A 112 -3.53 -9.69 2.97
C LYS A 112 -3.02 -9.12 1.66
N THR A 113 -2.21 -8.06 1.75
CA THR A 113 -1.51 -7.51 0.60
C THR A 113 -0.28 -8.36 0.25
N PRO A 114 0.25 -8.24 -0.98
CA PRO A 114 1.53 -8.85 -1.33
C PRO A 114 2.67 -8.55 -0.33
N SER A 115 2.80 -7.30 0.11
CA SER A 115 3.80 -6.86 1.09
C SER A 115 3.60 -7.52 2.46
N GLU A 116 2.36 -7.74 2.90
CA GLU A 116 2.12 -8.45 4.16
C GLU A 116 2.55 -9.92 4.06
N TYR A 117 2.25 -10.59 2.93
CA TYR A 117 2.76 -11.94 2.69
C TYR A 117 4.29 -12.00 2.66
N LEU A 118 4.96 -10.98 2.09
CA LEU A 118 6.42 -10.87 2.14
C LEU A 118 6.94 -10.80 3.57
N THR A 119 6.36 -9.94 4.41
CA THR A 119 6.78 -9.79 5.81
C THR A 119 6.56 -11.06 6.64
N GLU A 120 5.65 -11.93 6.21
CA GLU A 120 5.41 -13.25 6.82
C GLU A 120 6.28 -14.36 6.22
N GLY A 121 7.19 -14.04 5.29
CA GLY A 121 8.03 -15.01 4.60
C GLY A 121 7.27 -15.86 3.55
N ASN A 122 6.01 -15.54 3.24
CA ASN A 122 5.21 -16.25 2.25
C ASN A 122 5.46 -15.71 0.84
N PHE A 123 6.59 -16.09 0.26
CA PHE A 123 6.99 -15.67 -1.09
C PHE A 123 5.96 -16.02 -2.16
N GLU A 124 5.38 -17.22 -2.12
CA GLU A 124 4.45 -17.68 -3.16
C GLU A 124 3.17 -16.84 -3.20
N ALA A 125 2.59 -16.55 -2.04
CA ALA A 125 1.41 -15.70 -1.94
C ALA A 125 1.71 -14.26 -2.35
N ALA A 126 2.87 -13.73 -1.94
CA ALA A 126 3.32 -12.41 -2.36
C ALA A 126 3.49 -12.31 -3.88
N LEU A 127 4.20 -13.26 -4.49
CA LEU A 127 4.42 -13.29 -5.94
C LEU A 127 3.10 -13.39 -6.70
N LYS A 128 2.18 -14.25 -6.24
CA LYS A 128 0.83 -14.35 -6.82
C LYS A 128 0.10 -13.00 -6.75
N GLY A 129 0.17 -12.31 -5.61
CA GLY A 129 -0.42 -11.00 -5.42
C GLY A 129 0.15 -9.94 -6.38
N TYR A 130 1.48 -9.85 -6.51
CA TYR A 130 2.10 -8.91 -7.45
C TYR A 130 1.82 -9.24 -8.92
N LYS A 131 1.75 -10.53 -9.29
CA LYS A 131 1.32 -10.94 -10.64
C LYS A 131 -0.13 -10.52 -10.92
N ALA A 132 -1.04 -10.66 -9.96
CA ALA A 132 -2.42 -10.19 -10.09
C ALA A 132 -2.51 -8.66 -10.22
N ILE A 133 -1.67 -7.90 -9.52
CA ILE A 133 -1.58 -6.44 -9.70
C ILE A 133 -1.17 -6.12 -11.14
N LYS A 134 -0.12 -6.77 -11.67
CA LYS A 134 0.38 -6.57 -13.03
C LYS A 134 -0.66 -6.96 -14.10
N GLU A 135 -1.39 -8.05 -13.89
CA GLU A 135 -2.47 -8.49 -14.78
C GLU A 135 -3.59 -7.46 -14.87
N LYS A 136 -3.98 -6.89 -13.73
CA LYS A 136 -5.03 -5.87 -13.66
C LYS A 136 -4.58 -4.51 -14.21
N ASP A 137 -3.35 -4.11 -13.88
CA ASP A 137 -2.77 -2.83 -14.27
C ASP A 137 -1.24 -2.99 -14.40
N SER A 138 -0.79 -3.20 -15.64
CA SER A 138 0.63 -3.41 -15.93
C SER A 138 1.49 -2.16 -15.75
N LEU A 139 0.89 -0.98 -15.58
CA LEU A 139 1.58 0.29 -15.34
C LEU A 139 1.55 0.69 -13.85
N ASN A 140 0.95 -0.16 -13.01
CA ASN A 140 0.74 0.13 -11.61
C ASN A 140 2.07 0.48 -10.92
N PRO A 141 2.15 1.60 -10.19
CA PRO A 141 3.39 2.03 -9.55
C PRO A 141 3.98 0.98 -8.61
N VAL A 142 3.16 0.18 -7.93
CA VAL A 142 3.63 -0.85 -6.97
C VAL A 142 4.56 -1.87 -7.64
N ILE A 143 4.24 -2.28 -8.87
CA ILE A 143 5.00 -3.31 -9.59
C ILE A 143 6.05 -2.74 -10.55
N ARG A 144 6.29 -1.43 -10.57
CA ARG A 144 7.36 -0.84 -11.40
C ARG A 144 8.72 -1.36 -10.94
N GLU A 145 9.56 -1.77 -11.88
CA GLU A 145 10.89 -2.33 -11.60
C GLU A 145 11.68 -1.48 -10.59
N ARG A 146 11.73 -0.15 -10.81
CA ARG A 146 12.43 0.78 -9.91
C ARG A 146 11.88 0.82 -8.49
N ASN A 147 10.58 0.62 -8.32
CA ASN A 147 9.91 0.70 -7.01
C ASN A 147 10.14 -0.58 -6.22
N LEU A 148 10.02 -1.75 -6.86
CA LEU A 148 10.43 -3.02 -6.28
C LEU A 148 11.93 -3.03 -5.95
N ASN A 149 12.76 -2.49 -6.85
CA ASN A 149 14.18 -2.37 -6.59
C ASN A 149 14.47 -1.52 -5.34
N ARG A 150 13.82 -0.35 -5.24
CA ARG A 150 13.93 0.52 -4.06
C ARG A 150 13.47 -0.18 -2.77
N LEU A 151 12.40 -0.97 -2.83
CA LEU A 151 11.90 -1.74 -1.69
C LEU A 151 12.91 -2.81 -1.25
N GLY A 152 13.50 -3.56 -2.19
CA GLY A 152 14.55 -4.52 -1.88
C GLY A 152 15.77 -3.86 -1.21
N TYR A 153 16.22 -2.71 -1.71
CA TYR A 153 17.30 -1.96 -1.05
C TYR A 153 16.89 -1.33 0.29
N GLN A 154 15.61 -1.03 0.52
CA GLN A 154 15.12 -0.62 1.84
C GLN A 154 15.28 -1.76 2.84
N TYR A 155 14.94 -3.00 2.47
CA TYR A 155 15.17 -4.18 3.30
C TYR A 155 16.66 -4.42 3.55
N LEU A 156 17.52 -4.29 2.54
CA LEU A 156 18.98 -4.39 2.73
C LEU A 156 19.53 -3.35 3.73
N ARG A 157 18.98 -2.13 3.75
CA ARG A 157 19.40 -1.10 4.73
C ARG A 157 18.95 -1.39 6.16
N LYS A 158 17.99 -2.30 6.34
CA LYS A 158 17.50 -2.78 7.63
C LYS A 158 18.09 -4.13 8.03
N ASP A 159 19.06 -4.63 7.27
CA ASP A 159 19.64 -5.98 7.40
C ASP A 159 18.60 -7.12 7.27
N GLU A 160 17.44 -6.85 6.65
CA GLU A 160 16.39 -7.82 6.37
C GLU A 160 16.69 -8.55 5.04
N PHE A 161 17.77 -9.34 5.01
CA PHE A 161 18.31 -9.90 3.76
C PHE A 161 17.34 -10.85 3.02
N GLU A 162 16.60 -11.68 3.76
CA GLU A 162 15.64 -12.62 3.14
C GLU A 162 14.48 -11.88 2.45
N ASN A 163 13.94 -10.84 3.09
CA ASN A 163 12.91 -9.98 2.51
C ASN A 163 13.43 -9.27 1.26
N ALA A 164 14.67 -8.75 1.30
CA ALA A 164 15.30 -8.13 0.14
C ALA A 164 15.42 -9.12 -1.04
N ILE A 165 15.93 -10.33 -0.79
CA ILE A 165 16.08 -11.38 -1.82
C ILE A 165 14.70 -11.73 -2.41
N ASN A 166 13.67 -11.89 -1.58
CA ASN A 166 12.32 -12.19 -2.04
C ASN A 166 11.75 -11.09 -2.93
N VAL A 167 11.93 -9.81 -2.55
CA VAL A 167 11.50 -8.67 -3.38
C VAL A 167 12.26 -8.64 -4.71
N PHE A 168 13.59 -8.84 -4.71
CA PHE A 168 14.35 -8.86 -5.95
C PHE A 168 13.99 -10.04 -6.86
N LYS A 169 13.68 -11.21 -6.28
CA LYS A 169 13.16 -12.35 -7.04
C LYS A 169 11.79 -12.07 -7.64
N ILE A 170 10.88 -11.41 -6.92
CA ILE A 170 9.63 -10.92 -7.50
C ILE A 170 9.92 -9.95 -8.66
N ASN A 171 10.92 -9.08 -8.51
CA ASN A 171 11.31 -8.16 -9.58
C ASN A 171 11.81 -8.91 -10.83
N ILE A 172 12.62 -9.97 -10.65
CA ILE A 172 13.03 -10.88 -11.75
C ILE A 172 11.80 -11.51 -12.43
N GLU A 173 10.86 -12.03 -11.66
CA GLU A 173 9.64 -12.66 -12.20
C GLU A 173 8.78 -11.69 -13.03
N LEU A 174 8.80 -10.41 -12.69
CA LEU A 174 8.04 -9.38 -13.41
C LEU A 174 8.83 -8.74 -14.56
N TYR A 175 10.16 -8.73 -14.48
CA TYR A 175 11.10 -8.14 -15.45
C TYR A 175 12.32 -9.06 -15.70
N PRO A 176 12.12 -10.24 -16.31
CA PRO A 176 13.17 -11.26 -16.44
C PRO A 176 14.27 -10.88 -17.44
N ASN A 177 14.06 -9.85 -18.26
CA ASN A 177 15.03 -9.37 -19.24
C ASN A 177 15.76 -8.10 -18.79
N SER A 178 15.59 -7.66 -17.54
CA SER A 178 16.33 -6.53 -16.99
C SER A 178 17.59 -7.00 -16.28
N SER A 179 18.77 -6.60 -16.74
CA SER A 179 20.03 -6.93 -16.06
C SER A 179 20.09 -6.38 -14.63
N ASN A 180 19.37 -5.29 -14.35
CA ASN A 180 19.34 -4.63 -13.05
C ASN A 180 18.65 -5.51 -11.98
N THR A 181 17.65 -6.31 -12.33
CA THR A 181 16.97 -7.19 -11.34
C THR A 181 17.89 -8.31 -10.83
N TYR A 182 18.74 -8.85 -11.71
CA TYR A 182 19.76 -9.84 -11.35
C TYR A 182 20.93 -9.20 -10.58
N ASP A 183 21.38 -8.01 -11.00
CA ASP A 183 22.43 -7.24 -10.28
C ASP A 183 22.01 -6.96 -8.83
N SER A 184 20.79 -6.47 -8.61
CA SER A 184 20.30 -6.18 -7.26
C SER A 184 20.08 -7.45 -6.42
N THR A 185 19.71 -8.57 -7.05
CA THR A 185 19.68 -9.87 -6.36
C THR A 185 21.08 -10.32 -5.93
N ALA A 186 22.10 -10.10 -6.77
CA ALA A 186 23.49 -10.40 -6.45
C ALA A 186 24.04 -9.51 -5.32
N ASP A 187 23.66 -8.22 -5.29
CA ASP A 187 23.97 -7.32 -4.19
C ASP A 187 23.41 -7.84 -2.85
N ALA A 188 22.18 -8.37 -2.87
CA ALA A 188 21.57 -8.97 -1.68
C ALA A 188 22.33 -10.20 -1.19
N TYR A 189 22.70 -11.11 -2.09
CA TYR A 189 23.52 -12.27 -1.74
C TYR A 189 24.92 -11.87 -1.25
N THR A 190 25.51 -10.81 -1.81
CA THR A 190 26.78 -10.24 -1.34
C THR A 190 26.65 -9.74 0.11
N LYS A 191 25.56 -9.04 0.44
CA LYS A 191 25.26 -8.59 1.81
C LYS A 191 25.05 -9.74 2.78
N MET A 192 24.42 -10.82 2.33
CA MET A 192 24.23 -12.06 3.09
C MET A 192 25.50 -12.92 3.18
N LYS A 193 26.61 -12.50 2.55
CA LYS A 193 27.88 -13.24 2.46
C LYS A 193 27.78 -14.57 1.71
N ASP A 194 26.73 -14.78 0.92
CA ASP A 194 26.63 -15.92 0.00
C ASP A 194 27.31 -15.56 -1.32
N THR A 195 28.64 -15.63 -1.31
CA THR A 195 29.50 -15.27 -2.45
C THR A 195 29.21 -16.15 -3.68
N ILE A 196 28.82 -17.41 -3.48
CA ILE A 196 28.54 -18.34 -4.58
C ILE A 196 27.33 -17.84 -5.37
N LYS A 197 26.21 -17.54 -4.68
CA LYS A 197 25.02 -17.00 -5.34
C LYS A 197 25.23 -15.59 -5.86
N ALA A 198 25.98 -14.74 -5.16
CA ALA A 198 26.30 -13.41 -5.67
C ALA A 198 26.98 -13.47 -7.05
N ILE A 199 28.01 -14.31 -7.20
CA ILE A 199 28.71 -14.53 -8.48
C ILE A 199 27.75 -15.07 -9.55
N GLU A 200 26.89 -16.04 -9.21
CA GLU A 200 25.90 -16.59 -10.13
C GLU A 200 24.98 -15.51 -10.70
N TYR A 201 24.43 -14.64 -9.84
CA TYR A 201 23.49 -13.61 -10.27
C TYR A 201 24.17 -12.44 -11.00
N TYR A 202 25.39 -12.04 -10.63
CA TYR A 202 26.15 -11.06 -11.43
C TYR A 202 26.44 -11.60 -12.84
N LYS A 203 26.78 -12.89 -12.97
CA LYS A 203 26.96 -13.53 -14.29
C LYS A 203 25.66 -13.52 -15.10
N LYS A 204 24.51 -13.78 -14.48
CA LYS A 204 23.20 -13.66 -15.13
C LYS A 204 22.91 -12.22 -15.60
N ALA A 205 23.21 -11.23 -14.76
CA ALA A 205 23.06 -9.82 -15.13
C ALA A 205 23.91 -9.46 -16.36
N LEU A 206 25.17 -9.91 -16.40
CA LEU A 206 26.10 -9.67 -17.52
C LEU A 206 25.76 -10.47 -18.78
N ALA A 207 25.11 -11.63 -18.64
CA ALA A 207 24.60 -12.37 -19.79
C ALA A 207 23.46 -11.63 -20.50
N ILE A 208 22.65 -10.86 -19.75
CA ILE A 208 21.57 -10.03 -20.30
C ILE A 208 22.12 -8.71 -20.85
N ASN A 209 22.95 -8.03 -20.06
CA ASN A 209 23.59 -6.79 -20.47
C ASN A 209 25.08 -6.86 -20.13
N PRO A 210 25.93 -7.19 -21.12
CA PRO A 210 27.37 -7.21 -20.96
C PRO A 210 27.95 -5.89 -20.50
N GLU A 211 27.26 -4.75 -20.65
CA GLU A 211 27.73 -3.41 -20.24
C GLU A 211 27.26 -2.96 -18.85
N ASN A 212 26.67 -3.87 -18.04
CA ASN A 212 26.35 -3.55 -16.65
C ASN A 212 27.63 -3.37 -15.81
N SER A 213 28.06 -2.12 -15.68
CA SER A 213 29.30 -1.75 -14.97
C SER A 213 29.27 -2.08 -13.48
N SER A 214 28.10 -2.08 -12.85
CA SER A 214 27.93 -2.50 -11.45
C SER A 214 28.28 -3.98 -11.31
N SER A 215 27.68 -4.82 -12.15
CA SER A 215 27.91 -6.26 -12.12
C SER A 215 29.34 -6.63 -12.49
N LYS A 216 29.96 -5.98 -13.50
CA LYS A 216 31.39 -6.20 -13.85
C LYS A 216 32.29 -5.99 -12.63
N ARG A 217 32.21 -4.79 -12.06
CA ARG A 217 33.04 -4.36 -10.91
C ARG A 217 32.84 -5.26 -9.70
N ASN A 218 31.61 -5.59 -9.36
CA ASN A 218 31.31 -6.41 -8.18
C ASN A 218 31.72 -7.87 -8.38
N LEU A 219 31.55 -8.43 -9.58
CA LEU A 219 32.01 -9.77 -9.93
C LEU A 219 33.53 -9.87 -9.83
N GLU A 220 34.27 -8.95 -10.45
CA GLU A 220 35.74 -8.88 -10.39
C GLU A 220 36.23 -8.87 -8.94
N LYS A 221 35.64 -8.01 -8.10
CA LYS A 221 35.98 -7.91 -6.67
C LYS A 221 35.74 -9.21 -5.90
N LEU A 222 34.71 -9.97 -6.25
CA LEU A 222 34.39 -11.22 -5.56
C LEU A 222 35.27 -12.38 -6.02
N THR A 223 35.74 -12.36 -7.27
CA THR A 223 36.60 -13.41 -7.82
C THR A 223 38.08 -13.18 -7.51
N SER A 224 38.55 -11.94 -7.48
CA SER A 224 39.94 -11.62 -7.14
C SER A 224 40.29 -11.93 -5.69
N LYS A 225 39.32 -11.83 -4.78
CA LYS A 225 39.49 -12.15 -3.35
C LYS A 225 39.67 -13.64 -3.04
N LYS A 226 39.45 -14.54 -4.01
CA LYS A 226 39.66 -15.99 -3.81
C LYS A 226 41.08 -16.44 -4.11
N GLU A 227 41.92 -15.57 -4.68
CA GLU A 227 43.27 -15.90 -5.13
C GLU A 227 44.37 -15.55 -4.10
N GLU A 228 43.99 -15.10 -2.91
CA GLU A 228 44.85 -14.90 -1.73
C GLU A 228 44.57 -15.95 -0.65
#